data_AF-A0A2W6BLM2-F1
#
_entry.id   AF-A0A2W6BLM2-F1
#
_cell.length_a   1.000
_cell.length_b   1.000
_cell.length_c   1.000
_cell.angle_alpha   90.00
_cell.angle_beta   90.00
_cell.angle_gamma   90.00
#
_symmetry.space_group_name_H-M   'P 1'
#
loop_
_entity.id
_entity.type
_entity.pdbx_description
1 polymer ?
#
loop_
_entity_poly.entity_id
_entity_poly.type
_entity_poly.pdbx_seq_one_letter_code
_entity_poly.pdbx_strand_id
1 'polypeptide(L)'
;MTAEHKALEREIRRVGGDLADAFPARARHPLRAIDTRAMALASADRELRAALFRFVDVVPACRSLDDLAAHLADFLRELPDAPPPTEAAMRVAHTRAGRAALGAAAAGGVRHMAHRFIVGESPGAALGVLRGLWEEGVASSIDLLGEATVTAAEADRYAARCTAALEQLATDAREWPDRPVLEADGGGQLPRANVSVKVSALTPLLRPEAPEIGRRDAAPRLRSLLRRARELG
;
A
#
# COMPACT_ATOMS: atom_id res chain seq x y z
N MET A 1 -40.61 -6.16 -7.33
CA MET A 1 -39.35 -6.10 -8.10
C MET A 1 -39.69 -6.15 -9.58
N THR A 2 -39.34 -5.10 -10.34
CA THR A 2 -39.73 -4.93 -11.75
C THR A 2 -39.05 -5.96 -12.67
N ALA A 3 -39.58 -6.16 -13.87
CA ALA A 3 -38.99 -7.08 -14.86
C ALA A 3 -37.55 -6.66 -15.24
N GLU A 4 -37.29 -5.36 -15.30
CA GLU A 4 -35.97 -4.76 -15.53
C GLU A 4 -34.98 -5.10 -14.40
N HIS A 5 -35.39 -4.98 -13.13
CA HIS A 5 -34.54 -5.40 -12.00
C HIS A 5 -34.16 -6.88 -12.08
N LYS A 6 -35.09 -7.74 -12.49
CA LYS A 6 -34.81 -9.17 -12.67
C LYS A 6 -33.84 -9.42 -13.82
N ALA A 7 -33.90 -8.62 -14.89
CA ALA A 7 -32.97 -8.72 -16.00
C ALA A 7 -31.56 -8.27 -15.60
N LEU A 8 -31.45 -7.13 -14.91
CA LEU A 8 -30.18 -6.62 -14.41
C LEU A 8 -29.52 -7.61 -13.43
N GLU A 9 -30.28 -8.16 -12.48
CA GLU A 9 -29.75 -9.15 -11.52
C GLU A 9 -29.22 -10.40 -12.22
N ARG A 10 -29.89 -10.87 -13.29
CA ARG A 10 -29.39 -11.99 -14.10
C ARG A 10 -28.07 -11.66 -14.79
N GLU A 11 -27.94 -10.45 -15.31
CA GLU A 11 -26.73 -10.01 -15.97
C GLU A 11 -25.56 -9.85 -14.99
N ILE A 12 -25.80 -9.26 -13.82
CA ILE A 12 -24.81 -9.15 -12.73
C ILE A 12 -24.30 -10.54 -12.35
N ARG A 13 -25.20 -11.51 -12.16
CA ARG A 13 -24.80 -12.88 -11.81
C ARG A 13 -24.01 -13.56 -12.91
N ARG A 14 -24.41 -13.36 -14.16
CA ARG A 14 -23.70 -13.93 -15.32
C ARG A 14 -22.28 -13.38 -15.39
N VAL A 15 -22.12 -12.05 -15.41
CA VAL A 15 -20.80 -11.41 -15.46
C VAL A 15 -19.96 -11.78 -14.24
N GLY A 16 -20.56 -11.80 -13.04
CA GLY A 16 -19.90 -12.23 -11.82
C GLY A 16 -19.41 -13.68 -11.87
N GLY A 17 -20.20 -14.59 -12.45
CA GLY A 17 -19.83 -15.98 -12.70
C GLY A 17 -18.67 -16.08 -13.69
N ASP A 18 -18.78 -15.39 -14.83
CA ASP A 18 -17.73 -15.36 -15.86
C ASP A 18 -16.39 -14.85 -15.30
N LEU A 19 -16.42 -13.81 -14.45
CA LEU A 19 -15.24 -13.30 -13.75
C LEU A 19 -14.69 -14.31 -12.73
N ALA A 20 -15.56 -14.96 -11.95
CA ALA A 20 -15.16 -15.96 -10.95
C ALA A 20 -14.44 -17.16 -11.60
N ASP A 21 -14.94 -17.63 -12.74
CA ASP A 21 -14.37 -18.74 -13.50
C ASP A 21 -13.03 -18.37 -14.15
N ALA A 22 -12.81 -17.09 -14.47
CA ALA A 22 -11.57 -16.58 -15.03
C ALA A 22 -10.44 -16.36 -14.00
N PHE A 23 -10.72 -16.41 -12.69
CA PHE A 23 -9.67 -16.24 -11.68
C PHE A 23 -8.60 -17.34 -11.76
N PRO A 24 -7.30 -16.99 -11.68
CA PRO A 24 -6.23 -17.98 -11.72
C PRO A 24 -6.34 -18.96 -10.55
N ALA A 25 -6.36 -20.26 -10.85
CA ALA A 25 -6.42 -21.32 -9.84
C ALA A 25 -5.22 -21.24 -8.87
N ARG A 26 -5.47 -21.51 -7.58
CA ARG A 26 -4.46 -21.49 -6.48
C ARG A 26 -3.18 -22.28 -6.78
N ALA A 27 -3.25 -23.26 -7.68
CA ALA A 27 -2.13 -24.14 -8.03
C ALA A 27 -0.99 -23.46 -8.80
N ARG A 28 -1.19 -22.27 -9.40
CA ARG A 28 -0.18 -21.65 -10.28
C ARG A 28 0.95 -20.91 -9.55
N HIS A 29 0.87 -20.70 -8.23
CA HIS A 29 1.87 -19.94 -7.47
C HIS A 29 2.12 -20.51 -6.06
N PRO A 30 3.04 -21.49 -5.89
CA PRO A 30 3.28 -22.16 -4.61
C PRO A 30 3.76 -21.21 -3.50
N LEU A 31 4.59 -20.21 -3.83
CA LEU A 31 5.00 -19.17 -2.87
C LEU A 31 3.81 -18.34 -2.37
N ARG A 32 2.90 -17.94 -3.28
CA ARG A 32 1.66 -17.24 -2.90
C ARG A 32 0.74 -18.10 -2.04
N ALA A 33 0.74 -19.43 -2.23
CA ALA A 33 -0.03 -20.35 -1.40
C ALA A 33 0.53 -20.46 0.03
N ILE A 34 1.85 -20.41 0.19
CA ILE A 34 2.51 -20.34 1.51
C ILE A 34 2.15 -19.01 2.20
N ASP A 35 2.27 -17.88 1.51
CA ASP A 35 1.89 -16.57 2.06
C ASP A 35 0.42 -16.52 2.47
N THR A 36 -0.46 -17.08 1.63
CA THR A 36 -1.91 -17.13 1.90
C THR A 36 -2.20 -17.97 3.14
N ARG A 37 -1.49 -19.08 3.33
CA ARG A 37 -1.60 -19.91 4.54
C ARG A 37 -1.05 -19.20 5.76
N ALA A 38 0.09 -18.52 5.65
CA ALA A 38 0.67 -17.74 6.74
C ALA A 38 -0.29 -16.60 7.17
N MET A 39 -0.87 -15.88 6.22
CA MET A 39 -1.87 -14.85 6.46
C MET A 39 -3.16 -15.42 7.09
N ALA A 40 -3.62 -16.58 6.60
CA ALA A 40 -4.79 -17.25 7.12
C ALA A 40 -4.58 -17.71 8.57
N LEU A 41 -3.40 -18.26 8.88
CA LEU A 41 -3.04 -18.67 10.24
C LEU A 41 -2.93 -17.46 11.18
N ALA A 42 -2.27 -16.39 10.73
CA ALA A 42 -2.18 -15.13 11.48
C ALA A 42 -3.55 -14.47 11.69
N SER A 43 -4.53 -14.75 10.85
CA SER A 43 -5.90 -14.21 10.92
C SER A 43 -6.91 -15.14 11.60
N ALA A 44 -6.52 -16.37 11.92
CA ALA A 44 -7.41 -17.37 12.51
C ALA A 44 -7.72 -17.07 13.99
N ASP A 45 -6.84 -16.34 14.65
CA ASP A 45 -6.96 -15.91 16.04
C ASP A 45 -6.98 -14.38 16.09
N ARG A 46 -7.99 -13.81 16.75
CA ARG A 46 -8.23 -12.37 16.74
C ARG A 46 -7.17 -11.63 17.57
N GLU A 47 -6.78 -12.22 18.69
CA GLU A 47 -5.81 -11.72 19.65
C GLU A 47 -4.40 -11.75 19.06
N LEU A 48 -4.00 -12.87 18.44
CA LEU A 48 -2.74 -13.01 17.73
C LEU A 48 -2.63 -12.01 16.58
N ARG A 49 -3.69 -11.87 15.78
CA ARG A 49 -3.74 -10.89 14.69
C ARG A 49 -3.56 -9.46 15.22
N ALA A 50 -4.23 -9.12 16.32
CA ALA A 50 -4.10 -7.80 16.92
C ALA A 50 -2.68 -7.54 17.44
N ALA A 51 -2.05 -8.52 18.08
CA ALA A 51 -0.66 -8.45 18.54
C ALA A 51 0.31 -8.25 17.38
N LEU A 52 0.16 -9.01 16.30
CA LEU A 52 0.99 -8.87 15.10
C LEU A 52 0.80 -7.52 14.40
N PHE A 53 -0.42 -6.96 14.37
CA PHE A 53 -0.63 -5.62 13.82
C PHE A 53 0.00 -4.51 14.67
N ARG A 54 -0.11 -4.58 16.00
CA ARG A 54 0.60 -3.65 16.90
C ARG A 54 2.12 -3.77 16.73
N PHE A 55 2.62 -4.99 16.54
CA PHE A 55 4.02 -5.22 16.27
C PHE A 55 4.48 -4.58 14.95
N VAL A 56 3.74 -4.78 13.86
CA VAL A 56 4.03 -4.15 12.56
C VAL A 56 4.05 -2.62 12.68
N ASP A 57 3.13 -2.04 13.45
CA ASP A 57 3.02 -0.59 13.68
C ASP A 57 4.24 0.00 14.41
N VAL A 58 4.83 -0.74 15.36
CA VAL A 58 6.00 -0.25 16.13
C VAL A 58 7.33 -0.44 15.39
N VAL A 59 7.42 -1.37 14.43
CA VAL A 59 8.68 -1.71 13.74
C VAL A 59 9.43 -0.49 13.19
N PRO A 60 8.79 0.50 12.53
CA PRO A 60 9.49 1.69 12.02
C PRO A 60 10.14 2.54 13.12
N ALA A 61 9.68 2.45 14.37
CA ALA A 61 10.22 3.16 15.51
C ALA A 61 11.34 2.40 16.25
N CYS A 62 11.50 1.09 15.99
CA CYS A 62 12.52 0.26 16.63
C CYS A 62 13.93 0.66 16.17
N ARG A 63 14.86 0.80 17.12
CA ARG A 63 16.21 1.34 16.86
C ARG A 63 17.27 0.26 16.63
N SER A 64 16.92 -1.01 16.86
CA SER A 64 17.84 -2.14 16.69
C SER A 64 17.09 -3.47 16.55
N LEU A 65 17.81 -4.52 16.14
CA LEU A 65 17.26 -5.89 16.13
C LEU A 65 16.90 -6.39 17.54
N ASP A 66 17.65 -5.98 18.56
CA ASP A 66 17.36 -6.35 19.96
C ASP A 66 16.06 -5.69 20.43
N ASP A 67 15.86 -4.42 20.09
CA ASP A 67 14.64 -3.65 20.39
C ASP A 67 13.42 -4.24 19.68
N LEU A 68 13.58 -4.63 18.42
CA LEU A 68 12.55 -5.29 17.63
C LEU A 68 12.18 -6.67 18.20
N ALA A 69 13.17 -7.47 18.61
CA ALA A 69 12.96 -8.77 19.23
C ALA A 69 12.23 -8.65 20.58
N ALA A 70 12.56 -7.62 21.36
CA ALA A 70 11.88 -7.33 22.62
C ALA A 70 10.40 -7.00 22.41
N HIS A 71 10.08 -6.09 21.48
CA HIS A 71 8.69 -5.74 21.15
C HIS A 71 7.88 -6.93 20.65
N LEU A 72 8.46 -7.77 19.78
CA LEU A 72 7.79 -8.98 19.31
C LEU A 72 7.48 -9.93 20.49
N ALA A 73 8.45 -10.16 21.37
CA ALA A 73 8.29 -11.00 22.55
C ALA A 73 7.20 -10.45 23.48
N ASP A 74 7.15 -9.13 23.68
CA ASP A 74 6.19 -8.49 24.56
C ASP A 74 4.76 -8.60 24.02
N PHE A 75 4.52 -8.32 22.74
CA PHE A 75 3.20 -8.48 22.13
C PHE A 75 2.71 -9.93 22.12
N LEU A 76 3.61 -10.91 21.97
CA LEU A 76 3.25 -12.31 22.01
C LEU A 76 2.96 -12.81 23.45
N ARG A 77 3.58 -12.20 24.47
CA ARG A 77 3.35 -12.55 25.88
C ARG A 77 1.99 -12.08 26.39
N GLU A 78 1.40 -11.06 25.76
CA GLU A 78 0.04 -10.57 26.06
C GLU A 78 -1.07 -11.53 25.58
N LEU A 79 -0.73 -12.59 24.83
CA LEU A 79 -1.72 -13.55 24.35
C LEU A 79 -2.17 -14.49 25.47
N PRO A 80 -3.50 -14.67 25.66
CA PRO A 80 -4.04 -15.51 26.73
C PRO A 80 -3.71 -17.00 26.54
N ASP A 81 -3.69 -17.47 25.30
CA ASP A 81 -3.28 -18.81 24.90
C ASP A 81 -2.14 -18.70 23.89
N ALA A 82 -0.91 -18.57 24.38
CA ALA A 82 0.26 -18.38 23.53
C ALA A 82 0.43 -19.61 22.61
N PRO A 83 0.22 -19.51 21.27
CA PRO A 83 0.30 -20.69 20.41
C PRO A 83 1.75 -21.22 20.42
N PRO A 84 2.00 -22.54 20.27
CA PRO A 84 3.32 -23.16 20.45
C PRO A 84 4.53 -22.46 19.78
N PRO A 85 4.40 -21.80 18.60
CA PRO A 85 5.49 -21.01 18.01
C PRO A 85 5.96 -19.84 18.88
N THR A 86 5.10 -19.27 19.71
CA THR A 86 5.42 -18.13 20.60
C THR A 86 6.32 -18.55 21.74
N GLU A 87 6.07 -19.69 22.39
CA GLU A 87 6.97 -20.23 23.44
C GLU A 87 8.37 -20.54 22.92
N ALA A 88 8.48 -20.99 21.67
CA ALA A 88 9.77 -21.21 21.01
C ALA A 88 10.51 -19.88 20.75
N ALA A 89 9.81 -18.87 20.21
CA ALA A 89 10.37 -17.53 20.01
C ALA A 89 10.84 -16.90 21.33
N MET A 90 10.05 -17.06 22.40
CA MET A 90 10.39 -16.60 23.75
C MET A 90 11.65 -17.28 24.29
N ARG A 91 11.79 -18.60 24.09
CA ARG A 91 12.99 -19.34 24.49
C ARG A 91 14.25 -18.89 23.75
N VAL A 92 14.13 -18.60 22.45
CA VAL A 92 15.24 -18.11 21.63
C VAL A 92 15.69 -16.71 22.07
N ALA A 93 14.77 -15.84 22.51
CA ALA A 93 15.07 -14.48 22.96
C ALA A 93 15.89 -14.38 24.28
N HIS A 94 16.15 -15.49 24.99
CA HIS A 94 16.92 -15.45 26.23
C HIS A 94 18.43 -15.21 26.02
N THR A 95 18.96 -15.51 24.83
CA THR A 95 20.38 -15.25 24.49
C THR A 95 20.53 -14.04 23.59
N ARG A 96 21.69 -13.39 23.62
CA ARG A 96 22.00 -12.27 22.71
C ARG A 96 21.92 -12.69 21.23
N ALA A 97 22.47 -13.86 20.90
CA ALA A 97 22.43 -14.40 19.55
C ALA A 97 20.99 -14.70 19.09
N GLY A 98 20.17 -15.26 19.97
CA GLY A 98 18.78 -15.56 19.64
C GLY A 98 17.90 -14.32 19.51
N ARG A 99 18.12 -13.25 20.29
CA ARG A 99 17.45 -11.95 20.06
C ARG A 99 17.82 -11.35 18.71
N ALA A 100 19.10 -11.35 18.35
CA ALA A 100 19.54 -10.85 17.05
C ALA A 100 18.89 -11.64 15.90
N ALA A 101 18.83 -12.97 16.00
CA ALA A 101 18.17 -13.83 15.01
C ALA A 101 16.66 -13.57 14.92
N LEU A 102 15.97 -13.46 16.07
CA LEU A 102 14.54 -13.18 16.14
C LEU A 102 14.23 -11.80 15.54
N GLY A 103 15.00 -10.77 15.90
CA GLY A 103 14.87 -9.43 15.35
C GLY A 103 15.08 -9.42 13.84
N ALA A 104 16.11 -10.08 13.33
CA ALA A 104 16.37 -10.16 11.89
C ALA A 104 15.22 -10.86 11.14
N ALA A 105 14.71 -11.96 11.69
CA ALA A 105 13.57 -12.67 11.13
C ALA A 105 12.31 -11.80 11.13
N ALA A 106 12.06 -11.06 12.21
CA ALA A 106 10.92 -10.17 12.32
C ALA A 106 11.01 -9.00 11.33
N ALA A 107 12.17 -8.35 11.22
CA ALA A 107 12.42 -7.29 10.25
C ALA A 107 12.22 -7.79 8.81
N GLY A 108 12.74 -8.99 8.50
CA GLY A 108 12.54 -9.63 7.20
C GLY A 108 11.07 -9.92 6.91
N GLY A 109 10.32 -10.42 7.89
CA GLY A 109 8.89 -10.70 7.76
C GLY A 109 8.06 -9.44 7.50
N VAL A 110 8.30 -8.37 8.26
CA VAL A 110 7.61 -7.08 8.07
C VAL A 110 7.96 -6.46 6.71
N ARG A 111 9.25 -6.47 6.33
CA ARG A 111 9.67 -5.97 5.01
C ARG A 111 9.01 -6.75 3.87
N HIS A 112 8.99 -8.08 3.97
CA HIS A 112 8.36 -8.93 2.97
C HIS A 112 6.86 -8.62 2.84
N MET A 113 6.17 -8.43 3.97
CA MET A 113 4.76 -8.03 3.99
C MET A 113 4.55 -6.66 3.33
N ALA A 114 5.39 -5.67 3.66
CA ALA A 114 5.30 -4.31 3.14
C ALA A 114 5.48 -4.26 1.61
N HIS A 115 6.46 -4.99 1.07
CA HIS A 115 6.74 -5.06 -0.37
C HIS A 115 5.60 -5.67 -1.20
N ARG A 116 4.62 -6.32 -0.56
CA ARG A 116 3.41 -6.81 -1.23
C ARG A 116 2.43 -5.69 -1.59
N PHE A 117 2.53 -4.55 -0.90
CA PHE A 117 1.64 -3.39 -1.07
C PHE A 117 2.40 -2.13 -1.50
N ILE A 118 3.74 -2.12 -1.39
CA ILE A 118 4.61 -1.00 -1.74
C ILE A 118 5.47 -1.41 -2.93
N VAL A 119 5.30 -0.70 -4.05
CA VAL A 119 5.99 -0.99 -5.31
C VAL A 119 7.46 -0.52 -5.33
N GLY A 120 7.82 0.43 -4.47
CA GLY A 120 9.19 0.93 -4.33
C GLY A 120 9.33 1.95 -3.22
N GLU A 121 10.56 2.14 -2.73
CA GLU A 121 10.90 3.13 -1.69
C GLU A 121 11.01 4.57 -2.25
N SER A 122 11.09 4.70 -3.57
CA SER A 122 11.12 5.98 -4.31
C SER A 122 10.40 5.83 -5.65
N PRO A 123 9.99 6.94 -6.30
CA PRO A 123 9.39 6.88 -7.64
C PRO A 123 10.30 6.15 -8.64
N GLY A 124 11.60 6.45 -8.63
CA GLY A 124 12.58 5.77 -9.48
C GLY A 124 12.69 4.28 -9.24
N ALA A 125 12.65 3.83 -7.98
CA ALA A 125 12.68 2.40 -7.65
C ALA A 125 11.42 1.66 -8.12
N ALA A 126 10.28 2.35 -8.28
CA ALA A 126 9.03 1.77 -8.73
C ALA A 126 8.91 1.64 -10.26
N LEU A 127 9.67 2.42 -11.05
CA LEU A 127 9.50 2.54 -12.51
C LEU A 127 9.57 1.20 -13.24
N GLY A 128 10.50 0.32 -12.86
CA GLY A 128 10.63 -0.99 -13.50
C GLY A 128 9.38 -1.87 -13.33
N VAL A 129 8.77 -1.84 -12.14
CA VAL A 129 7.52 -2.57 -11.88
C VAL A 129 6.34 -1.93 -12.62
N LEU A 130 6.26 -0.60 -12.64
CA LEU A 130 5.19 0.13 -13.34
C LEU A 130 5.24 -0.11 -14.86
N ARG A 131 6.45 -0.14 -15.44
CA ARG A 131 6.64 -0.50 -16.85
C ARG A 131 6.22 -1.94 -17.13
N GLY A 132 6.57 -2.89 -16.25
CA GLY A 132 6.13 -4.28 -16.38
C GLY A 132 4.60 -4.40 -16.38
N LEU A 133 3.93 -3.72 -15.44
CA LEU A 133 2.46 -3.66 -15.40
C LEU A 133 1.87 -3.08 -16.69
N TRP A 134 2.46 -2.00 -17.21
CA TRP A 134 2.05 -1.40 -18.48
C TRP A 134 2.17 -2.39 -19.66
N GLU A 135 3.29 -3.11 -19.73
CA GLU A 135 3.53 -4.17 -20.72
C GLU A 135 2.56 -5.36 -20.57
N GLU A 136 2.01 -5.57 -19.39
CA GLU A 136 0.96 -6.56 -19.14
C GLU A 136 -0.47 -6.02 -19.42
N GLY A 137 -0.60 -4.75 -19.84
CA GLY A 137 -1.90 -4.14 -20.11
C GLY A 137 -2.58 -3.59 -18.85
N VAL A 138 -1.81 -3.18 -17.84
CA VAL A 138 -2.30 -2.62 -16.57
C VAL A 138 -1.80 -1.18 -16.40
N ALA A 139 -2.72 -0.23 -16.38
CA ALA A 139 -2.44 1.16 -16.00
C ALA A 139 -2.27 1.29 -14.48
N SER A 140 -1.50 2.29 -14.03
CA SER A 140 -1.16 2.48 -12.61
C SER A 140 -1.36 3.93 -12.17
N SER A 141 -1.72 4.12 -10.90
CA SER A 141 -1.66 5.41 -10.20
C SER A 141 -0.77 5.28 -8.98
N ILE A 142 0.18 6.20 -8.82
CA ILE A 142 1.13 6.19 -7.69
C ILE A 142 0.55 6.99 -6.53
N ASP A 143 0.38 6.37 -5.36
CA ASP A 143 0.14 7.06 -4.08
C ASP A 143 1.43 7.14 -3.28
N LEU A 144 1.79 8.35 -2.84
CA LEU A 144 2.98 8.53 -2.00
C LEU A 144 2.64 8.31 -0.53
N LEU A 145 3.30 7.31 0.06
CA LEU A 145 3.23 7.07 1.50
C LEU A 145 3.97 8.18 2.27
N GLY A 146 3.46 8.44 3.47
CA GLY A 146 3.97 9.41 4.40
C GLY A 146 3.19 9.37 5.70
N GLU A 147 3.80 9.91 6.76
CA GLU A 147 3.16 10.12 8.04
C GLU A 147 2.14 11.27 7.97
N ALA A 148 1.35 11.42 9.03
CA ALA A 148 0.40 12.52 9.15
C ALA A 148 1.13 13.87 9.01
N THR A 149 0.64 14.73 8.13
CA THR A 149 1.12 16.10 7.99
C THR A 149 0.61 16.94 9.14
N VAL A 150 1.51 17.38 10.02
CA VAL A 150 1.18 18.16 11.22
C VAL A 150 1.71 19.60 11.17
N THR A 151 2.53 19.93 10.16
CA THR A 151 3.03 21.28 9.90
C THR A 151 2.82 21.72 8.45
N ALA A 152 2.83 23.04 8.22
CA ALA A 152 2.77 23.59 6.86
C ALA A 152 3.99 23.19 6.02
N ALA A 153 5.18 23.13 6.64
CA ALA A 153 6.41 22.72 5.96
C ALA A 153 6.37 21.26 5.50
N GLU A 154 5.70 20.37 6.25
CA GLU A 154 5.44 19.00 5.80
C GLU A 154 4.48 18.95 4.62
N ALA A 155 3.44 19.78 4.62
CA ALA A 155 2.52 19.89 3.50
C ALA A 155 3.24 20.36 2.22
N ASP A 156 4.16 21.32 2.34
CA ASP A 156 5.01 21.77 1.24
C ASP A 156 5.89 20.64 0.72
N ARG A 157 6.54 19.88 1.62
CA ARG A 157 7.36 18.72 1.23
C ARG A 157 6.54 17.64 0.55
N TYR A 158 5.34 17.33 1.05
CA TYR A 158 4.46 16.34 0.43
C TYR A 158 4.04 16.76 -0.97
N ALA A 159 3.63 18.02 -1.16
CA ALA A 159 3.28 18.56 -2.46
C ALA A 159 4.48 18.49 -3.44
N ALA A 160 5.67 18.90 -2.99
CA ALA A 160 6.89 18.83 -3.80
C ALA A 160 7.23 17.39 -4.21
N ARG A 161 7.09 16.42 -3.30
CA ARG A 161 7.28 15.00 -3.61
C ARG A 161 6.28 14.49 -4.65
N CYS A 162 5.01 14.89 -4.56
CA CYS A 162 3.99 14.52 -5.55
C CYS A 162 4.33 15.09 -6.93
N THR A 163 4.74 16.36 -6.99
CA THR A 163 5.17 17.00 -8.25
C THR A 163 6.35 16.25 -8.86
N ALA A 164 7.40 15.98 -8.07
CA ALA A 164 8.59 15.29 -8.55
C ALA A 164 8.28 13.86 -9.04
N ALA A 165 7.41 13.14 -8.32
CA ALA A 165 6.97 11.80 -8.73
C ALA A 165 6.20 11.84 -10.07
N LEU A 166 5.33 12.83 -10.25
CA LEU A 166 4.58 13.00 -11.48
C LEU A 166 5.48 13.36 -12.67
N GLU A 167 6.43 14.28 -12.48
CA GLU A 167 7.40 14.68 -13.51
C GLU A 167 8.29 13.53 -13.94
N GLN A 168 8.80 12.76 -12.98
CA GLN A 168 9.59 11.58 -13.25
C GLN A 168 8.77 10.55 -14.05
N LEU A 169 7.59 10.18 -13.54
CA LEU A 169 6.72 9.21 -14.22
C LEU A 169 6.32 9.67 -15.63
N ALA A 170 5.98 10.94 -15.82
CA ALA A 170 5.62 11.50 -17.13
C ALA A 170 6.80 11.54 -18.11
N THR A 171 8.04 11.58 -17.61
CA THR A 171 9.24 11.48 -18.43
C THR A 171 9.49 10.04 -18.84
N ASP A 172 9.54 9.13 -17.88
CA ASP A 172 9.86 7.71 -18.10
C ASP A 172 8.77 6.99 -18.92
N ALA A 173 7.50 7.33 -18.72
CA ALA A 173 6.39 6.68 -19.43
C ALA A 173 6.35 6.99 -20.95
N ARG A 174 7.11 7.98 -21.42
CA ARG A 174 7.25 8.26 -22.87
C ARG A 174 7.97 7.14 -23.60
N GLU A 175 8.82 6.39 -22.91
CA GLU A 175 9.58 5.28 -23.50
C GLU A 175 8.82 3.96 -23.46
N TRP A 176 7.63 3.93 -22.85
CA TRP A 176 6.82 2.72 -22.76
C TRP A 176 6.16 2.41 -24.11
N PRO A 177 5.93 1.13 -24.44
CA PRO A 177 5.29 0.76 -25.70
C PRO A 177 3.84 1.26 -25.76
N ASP A 178 3.36 1.62 -26.94
CA ASP A 178 1.97 2.07 -27.13
C ASP A 178 0.96 0.99 -26.68
N ARG A 179 -0.10 1.43 -26.00
CA ARG A 179 -1.21 0.61 -25.50
C ARG A 179 -2.53 1.37 -25.71
N PRO A 180 -3.11 1.33 -26.91
CA PRO A 180 -4.32 2.10 -27.23
C PRO A 180 -5.50 1.87 -26.26
N VAL A 181 -5.62 0.66 -25.71
CA VAL A 181 -6.67 0.30 -24.71
C VAL A 181 -6.49 1.03 -23.37
N LEU A 182 -5.27 1.41 -23.01
CA LEU A 182 -4.96 2.14 -21.77
C LEU A 182 -4.84 3.66 -21.99
N GLU A 183 -4.60 4.07 -23.23
CA GLU A 183 -4.30 5.46 -23.60
C GLU A 183 -5.51 6.22 -24.14
N ALA A 184 -6.66 5.56 -24.29
CA ALA A 184 -7.89 6.22 -24.69
C ALA A 184 -9.13 5.52 -24.13
N ASP A 185 -10.13 6.33 -23.81
CA ASP A 185 -11.49 5.87 -23.50
C ASP A 185 -12.53 6.67 -24.31
N GLY A 186 -13.82 6.49 -23.98
CA GLY A 186 -14.91 7.21 -24.63
C GLY A 186 -14.87 8.73 -24.44
N GLY A 187 -14.05 9.23 -23.50
CA GLY A 187 -13.82 10.64 -23.22
C GLY A 187 -12.59 11.25 -23.90
N GLY A 188 -11.71 10.43 -24.49
CA GLY A 188 -10.55 10.89 -25.26
C GLY A 188 -9.24 10.23 -24.83
N GLN A 189 -8.12 10.95 -25.00
CA GLN A 189 -6.80 10.46 -24.62
C GLN A 189 -6.61 10.48 -23.11
N LEU A 190 -5.95 9.45 -22.58
CA LEU A 190 -5.62 9.28 -21.17
C LEU A 190 -4.10 9.36 -20.96
N PRO A 191 -3.63 10.04 -19.90
CA PRO A 191 -2.21 10.08 -19.59
C PRO A 191 -1.68 8.72 -19.14
N ARG A 192 -0.46 8.40 -19.56
CA ARG A 192 0.29 7.24 -19.06
C ARG A 192 0.75 7.42 -17.60
N ALA A 193 0.94 8.67 -17.17
CA ALA A 193 1.41 9.03 -15.85
C ALA A 193 0.26 9.49 -14.95
N ASN A 194 0.14 8.90 -13.76
CA ASN A 194 -0.92 9.23 -12.82
C ASN A 194 -0.41 9.17 -11.37
N VAL A 195 -0.70 10.21 -10.59
CA VAL A 195 -0.37 10.31 -9.17
C VAL A 195 -1.63 10.59 -8.36
N SER A 196 -1.87 9.77 -7.35
CA SER A 196 -2.92 9.95 -6.35
C SER A 196 -2.42 10.87 -5.23
N VAL A 197 -3.26 11.83 -4.84
CA VAL A 197 -2.92 12.86 -3.85
C VAL A 197 -3.89 12.81 -2.68
N LYS A 198 -3.37 12.72 -1.46
CA LYS A 198 -4.14 12.79 -0.21
C LYS A 198 -4.31 14.24 0.22
N VAL A 199 -5.54 14.73 0.21
CA VAL A 199 -5.86 16.13 0.58
C VAL A 199 -5.40 16.46 2.01
N SER A 200 -5.55 15.52 2.95
CA SER A 200 -5.08 15.70 4.34
C SER A 200 -3.56 15.82 4.48
N ALA A 201 -2.78 15.46 3.47
CA ALA A 201 -1.34 15.65 3.46
C ALA A 201 -0.93 17.02 2.85
N LEU A 202 -1.89 17.80 2.33
CA LEU A 202 -1.67 19.15 1.81
C LEU A 202 -1.97 20.25 2.83
N THR A 203 -2.46 19.89 4.02
CA THR A 203 -2.73 20.85 5.10
C THR A 203 -2.75 20.14 6.46
N PRO A 204 -2.12 20.70 7.51
CA PRO A 204 -2.30 20.20 8.88
C PRO A 204 -3.62 20.68 9.52
N LEU A 205 -4.39 21.52 8.82
CA LEU A 205 -5.54 22.25 9.38
C LEU A 205 -6.89 21.66 8.99
N LEU A 206 -6.94 20.39 8.56
CA LEU A 206 -8.19 19.73 8.19
C LEU A 206 -9.04 19.46 9.45
N ARG A 207 -10.14 20.19 9.60
CA ARG A 207 -11.06 20.12 10.75
C ARG A 207 -12.52 20.25 10.27
N PRO A 208 -13.44 19.36 10.71
CA PRO A 208 -14.83 19.42 10.28
C PRO A 208 -15.58 20.64 10.82
N GLU A 209 -15.13 21.24 11.92
CA GLU A 209 -15.74 22.43 12.53
C GLU A 209 -15.42 23.73 11.76
N ALA A 210 -14.32 23.73 11.00
CA ALA A 210 -13.86 24.88 10.23
C ALA A 210 -13.17 24.43 8.90
N PRO A 211 -13.90 23.75 8.00
CA PRO A 211 -13.32 23.13 6.80
C PRO A 211 -12.68 24.15 5.86
N GLU A 212 -13.15 25.40 5.92
CA GLU A 212 -12.64 26.52 5.13
C GLU A 212 -11.17 26.85 5.40
N ILE A 213 -10.71 26.64 6.63
CA ILE A 213 -9.32 26.91 7.02
C ILE A 213 -8.38 25.93 6.29
N GLY A 214 -8.65 24.62 6.43
CA GLY A 214 -7.89 23.59 5.73
C GLY A 214 -8.00 23.69 4.22
N ARG A 215 -9.18 24.01 3.68
CA ARG A 215 -9.37 24.24 2.25
C ARG A 215 -8.49 25.37 1.73
N ARG A 216 -8.48 26.52 2.42
CA ARG A 216 -7.69 27.69 2.01
C ARG A 216 -6.19 27.42 2.10
N ASP A 217 -5.74 26.65 3.08
CA ASP A 217 -4.33 26.26 3.23
C ASP A 217 -3.88 25.20 2.20
N ALA A 218 -4.71 24.21 1.89
CA ALA A 218 -4.39 23.17 0.90
C ALA A 218 -4.47 23.66 -0.55
N ALA A 219 -5.39 24.58 -0.85
CA ALA A 219 -5.72 24.99 -2.22
C ALA A 219 -4.53 25.51 -3.06
N PRO A 220 -3.59 26.32 -2.53
CA PRO A 220 -2.41 26.73 -3.28
C PRO A 220 -1.56 25.54 -3.76
N ARG A 221 -1.29 24.57 -2.87
CA ARG A 221 -0.50 23.38 -3.17
C ARG A 221 -1.19 22.49 -4.20
N LEU A 222 -2.49 22.23 -3.99
CA LEU A 222 -3.29 21.44 -4.93
C LEU A 222 -3.37 22.11 -6.31
N ARG A 223 -3.55 23.44 -6.36
CA ARG A 223 -3.61 24.17 -7.64
C ARG A 223 -2.29 24.10 -8.40
N SER A 224 -1.16 24.22 -7.72
CA SER A 224 0.17 24.07 -8.35
C SER A 224 0.36 22.66 -8.90
N LEU A 225 0.01 21.62 -8.13
CA LEU A 225 0.05 20.23 -8.57
C LEU A 225 -0.82 19.99 -9.82
N LEU A 226 -2.08 20.43 -9.80
CA LEU A 226 -3.01 20.25 -10.92
C LEU A 226 -2.56 21.01 -12.18
N ARG A 227 -1.99 22.21 -12.03
CA ARG A 227 -1.41 22.95 -13.16
C ARG A 227 -0.26 22.17 -13.77
N ARG A 228 0.64 21.66 -12.93
CA ARG A 228 1.78 20.89 -13.41
C ARG A 228 1.35 19.59 -14.08
N ALA A 229 0.36 18.90 -13.53
CA ALA A 229 -0.23 17.72 -14.18
C ALA A 229 -0.75 18.06 -15.58
N ARG A 230 -1.54 19.13 -15.71
CA ARG A 230 -2.04 19.58 -17.02
C ARG A 230 -0.94 19.90 -18.03
N GLU A 231 0.19 20.44 -17.59
CA GLU A 231 1.33 20.74 -18.47
C GLU A 231 2.04 19.46 -18.97
N LEU A 232 1.99 18.38 -18.20
CA LEU A 232 2.63 17.10 -18.50
C LEU A 232 1.74 16.18 -19.35
N GLY A 233 0.45 16.47 -19.43
CA GLY A 233 -0.56 15.64 -20.11
C GLY A 233 -1.38 14.80 -19.15
#